data_AF-A0A343AWQ0-F1
#
_entry.id   AF-A0A343AWQ0-F1
#
_cell.length_a   1.000
_cell.length_b   1.000
_cell.length_c   1.000
_cell.angle_alpha   90.00
_cell.angle_beta   90.00
_cell.angle_gamma   90.00
#
_symmetry.space_group_name_H-M   'P 1'
#
loop_
_entity.id
_entity.type
_entity.pdbx_description
1 polymer ?
#
loop_
_entity_poly.entity_id
_entity_poly.type
_entity_poly.pdbx_seq_one_letter_code
_entity_poly.pdbx_strand_id
1 'polypeptide(L)'
;MLEKLIAELSKPRNFIGDNSEIYKYLEEIFHLTGNPGLDILNVILILEKMQIYLIIIIMYNIIILFVNESFLENFLKKIFPLKLVNYFIKYIILFKKLNKFNILALLILLLISNWYTYYYLNFVVLNIDEIVRLYFKN
;
A
#
# COMPACT_ATOMS: atom_id res chain seq x y z
N MET A 1 16.75 -45.07 -7.17
CA MET A 1 16.13 -44.15 -6.19
C MET A 1 16.67 -42.73 -6.35
N LEU A 2 17.99 -42.56 -6.46
CA LEU A 2 18.65 -41.27 -6.72
C LEU A 2 18.23 -40.62 -8.06
N GLU A 3 18.09 -41.41 -9.14
CA GLU A 3 17.69 -40.92 -10.46
C GLU A 3 16.25 -40.38 -10.51
N LYS A 4 15.34 -40.94 -9.71
CA LYS A 4 13.96 -40.42 -9.57
C LYS A 4 13.95 -39.08 -8.83
N LEU A 5 14.81 -38.92 -7.83
CA LEU A 5 14.96 -37.68 -7.07
C LEU A 5 15.56 -36.56 -7.94
N ILE A 6 16.55 -36.89 -8.78
CA ILE A 6 17.16 -35.94 -9.73
C ILE A 6 16.16 -35.56 -10.82
N ALA A 7 15.32 -36.50 -11.29
CA ALA A 7 14.27 -36.22 -12.26
C ALA A 7 13.11 -35.37 -11.71
N GLU A 8 12.84 -35.39 -10.40
CA GLU A 8 11.88 -34.47 -9.77
C GLU A 8 12.47 -33.08 -9.52
N LEU A 9 13.76 -33.00 -9.18
CA LEU A 9 14.46 -31.72 -8.95
C LEU A 9 14.85 -30.99 -10.25
N SER A 10 14.93 -31.69 -11.37
CA SER A 10 15.25 -31.14 -12.70
C SER A 10 14.03 -30.68 -13.49
N LYS A 11 12.81 -30.94 -13.00
CA LYS A 11 11.63 -30.29 -13.57
C LYS A 11 11.75 -28.78 -13.32
N PRO A 12 11.64 -27.93 -14.36
CA PRO A 12 11.50 -26.51 -14.13
C PRO A 12 10.30 -26.34 -13.21
N ARG A 13 10.54 -25.93 -11.97
CA ARG A 13 9.47 -25.44 -11.11
C ARG A 13 8.87 -24.30 -11.90
N ASN A 14 7.65 -24.47 -12.42
CA ASN A 14 6.86 -23.38 -12.97
C ASN A 14 6.67 -22.37 -11.84
N PHE A 15 7.64 -21.47 -11.68
CA PHE A 15 7.66 -20.40 -10.70
C PHE A 15 6.73 -19.25 -11.10
N ILE A 16 5.98 -19.46 -12.19
CA ILE A 16 4.93 -18.58 -12.66
C ILE A 16 3.72 -19.51 -12.79
N GLY A 17 2.94 -19.58 -11.72
CA GLY A 17 1.55 -20.00 -11.82
C GLY A 17 0.88 -19.16 -12.90
N ASP A 18 0.00 -19.79 -13.66
CA ASP A 18 -0.75 -19.19 -14.75
C ASP A 18 -1.16 -17.74 -14.41
N ASN A 19 -0.82 -16.77 -15.26
CA ASN A 19 -1.10 -15.34 -15.03
C ASN A 19 -2.59 -15.08 -14.71
N SER A 20 -3.45 -16.03 -15.06
CA SER A 20 -4.88 -16.07 -14.72
C SER A 20 -5.16 -15.88 -13.23
N GLU A 21 -4.30 -16.35 -12.32
CA GLU A 21 -4.48 -16.12 -10.88
C GLU A 21 -4.22 -14.66 -10.52
N ILE A 22 -3.15 -14.06 -11.05
CA ILE A 22 -2.82 -12.65 -10.83
C ILE A 22 -3.93 -11.76 -11.40
N TYR A 23 -4.44 -12.07 -12.59
CA TYR A 23 -5.55 -11.32 -13.18
C TYR A 23 -6.80 -11.37 -12.32
N LYS A 24 -7.15 -12.54 -11.76
CA LYS A 24 -8.28 -12.66 -10.82
C LYS A 24 -8.08 -11.81 -9.56
N TYR A 25 -6.88 -11.84 -8.98
CA TYR A 25 -6.58 -10.98 -7.83
C TYR A 25 -6.66 -9.49 -8.19
N LEU A 26 -6.21 -9.09 -9.38
CA LEU A 26 -6.33 -7.71 -9.84
C LEU A 26 -7.79 -7.33 -10.08
N GLU A 27 -8.60 -8.20 -10.70
CA GLU A 27 -10.04 -7.99 -10.87
C GLU A 27 -10.75 -7.82 -9.54
N GLU A 28 -10.41 -8.62 -8.53
CA GLU A 28 -10.98 -8.51 -7.19
C GLU A 28 -10.52 -7.25 -6.46
N ILE A 29 -9.23 -6.93 -6.47
CA ILE A 29 -8.68 -5.74 -5.79
C ILE A 29 -9.22 -4.46 -6.42
N PHE A 30 -9.32 -4.42 -7.75
CA PHE A 30 -9.77 -3.26 -8.49
C PHE A 30 -11.28 -3.22 -8.75
N HIS A 31 -12.03 -4.25 -8.30
CA HIS A 31 -13.46 -4.40 -8.57
C HIS A 31 -13.76 -4.19 -10.06
N LEU A 32 -13.00 -4.86 -10.93
CA LEU A 32 -13.14 -4.74 -12.37
C LEU A 32 -14.45 -5.41 -12.80
N THR A 33 -15.25 -4.66 -13.53
CA THR A 33 -16.59 -5.04 -13.98
C THR A 33 -16.58 -5.55 -15.43
N GLY A 34 -15.43 -5.45 -16.11
CA GLY A 34 -15.30 -5.72 -17.54
C GLY A 34 -15.80 -4.58 -18.43
N ASN A 35 -16.20 -3.46 -17.82
CA ASN A 35 -16.55 -2.22 -18.49
C ASN A 35 -15.35 -1.26 -18.42
N PRO A 36 -14.60 -1.02 -19.52
CA PRO A 36 -13.40 -0.21 -19.51
C PRO A 36 -13.57 1.20 -18.92
N GLY A 37 -14.75 1.82 -19.10
CA GLY A 37 -15.02 3.16 -18.56
C GLY A 37 -15.21 3.15 -17.05
N LEU A 38 -16.02 2.22 -16.54
CA LEU A 38 -16.24 2.05 -15.10
C LEU A 38 -14.98 1.54 -14.38
N ASP A 39 -14.22 0.68 -15.03
CA ASP A 39 -13.00 0.09 -14.48
C ASP A 39 -11.91 1.15 -14.25
N ILE A 40 -11.75 2.11 -15.16
CA ILE A 40 -10.83 3.24 -14.97
C ILE A 40 -11.26 4.11 -13.79
N LEU A 41 -12.57 4.37 -13.63
CA LEU A 41 -13.08 5.12 -12.48
C LEU A 41 -12.84 4.37 -11.16
N ASN A 42 -13.02 3.05 -11.15
CA ASN A 42 -12.72 2.22 -9.97
C ASN A 42 -11.24 2.24 -9.61
N VAL A 43 -10.35 2.19 -10.61
CA VAL A 43 -8.89 2.33 -10.40
C VAL A 43 -8.56 3.70 -9.79
N ILE A 44 -9.14 4.79 -10.30
CA ILE A 44 -8.96 6.14 -9.74
C ILE A 44 -9.40 6.18 -8.27
N LEU A 45 -10.60 5.66 -7.95
CA LEU A 45 -11.11 5.63 -6.58
C LEU A 45 -10.21 4.85 -5.62
N ILE A 46 -9.59 3.77 -6.08
CA ILE A 46 -8.67 2.98 -5.27
C ILE A 46 -7.36 3.73 -5.04
N LEU A 47 -6.82 4.38 -6.08
CA LEU A 47 -5.63 5.19 -5.94
C LEU A 47 -5.84 6.37 -4.98
N GLU A 48 -7.01 7.02 -5.02
CA GLU A 48 -7.37 8.08 -4.07
C GLU A 48 -7.47 7.53 -2.63
N LYS A 49 -8.13 6.39 -2.42
CA LYS A 49 -8.16 5.72 -1.11
C LYS A 49 -6.75 5.41 -0.60
N MET A 50 -5.88 4.88 -1.47
CA MET A 50 -4.47 4.63 -1.15
C MET A 50 -3.74 5.92 -0.72
N GLN A 51 -3.95 7.05 -1.40
CA GLN A 51 -3.36 8.32 -1.01
C GLN A 51 -3.80 8.73 0.40
N ILE A 52 -5.09 8.61 0.72
CA ILE A 52 -5.63 8.91 2.06
C ILE A 52 -4.95 8.02 3.11
N TYR A 53 -4.84 6.71 2.87
CA TYR A 53 -4.13 5.80 3.77
C TYR A 53 -2.66 6.19 3.97
N LEU A 54 -1.95 6.52 2.88
CA LEU A 54 -0.56 6.98 2.95
C LEU A 54 -0.42 8.26 3.77
N ILE A 55 -1.31 9.23 3.58
CA ILE A 55 -1.33 10.47 4.37
C ILE A 55 -1.52 10.17 5.85
N ILE A 56 -2.48 9.31 6.21
CA ILE A 56 -2.72 8.91 7.61
C ILE A 56 -1.47 8.26 8.22
N ILE A 57 -0.83 7.34 7.49
CA ILE A 57 0.38 6.66 7.95
C ILE A 57 1.53 7.67 8.10
N ILE A 58 1.71 8.60 7.15
CA ILE A 58 2.74 9.64 7.24
C ILE A 58 2.48 10.51 8.48
N MET A 59 1.25 10.98 8.67
CA MET A 59 0.87 11.79 9.83
C MET A 59 1.13 11.08 11.15
N TYR A 60 0.79 9.79 11.24
CA TYR A 60 1.09 8.96 12.41
C TYR A 60 2.60 8.89 12.69
N ASN A 61 3.41 8.64 11.67
CA ASN A 61 4.87 8.58 11.81
C ASN A 61 5.48 9.93 12.21
N ILE A 62 4.93 11.03 11.70
CA ILE A 62 5.32 12.40 12.08
C ILE A 62 5.01 12.65 13.56
N ILE A 63 3.77 12.38 14.01
CA ILE A 63 3.37 12.57 15.42
C ILE A 63 4.34 11.83 16.33
N ILE A 64 4.66 10.58 16.00
CA ILE A 64 5.57 9.76 16.81
C ILE A 64 6.96 10.37 16.91
N LEU A 65 7.51 10.96 15.84
CA LEU A 65 8.83 11.60 15.90
C LEU A 65 8.86 12.74 16.94
N PHE A 66 7.76 13.48 17.08
CA PHE A 66 7.64 14.62 17.99
C PHE A 66 7.28 14.25 19.44
N VAL A 67 6.93 13.00 19.73
CA VAL A 67 6.61 12.56 21.11
C VAL A 67 7.84 12.66 22.01
N ASN A 68 7.78 13.37 23.13
CA ASN A 68 8.89 13.43 24.08
C ASN A 68 9.00 12.11 24.89
N GLU A 69 10.13 11.42 24.77
CA GLU A 69 10.40 10.14 25.45
C GLU A 69 10.33 10.28 26.97
N SER A 70 10.86 11.37 27.52
CA SER A 70 10.89 11.59 28.98
C SER A 70 9.50 11.81 29.57
N PHE A 71 8.61 12.50 28.84
CA PHE A 71 7.22 12.65 29.24
C PHE A 71 6.48 11.30 29.22
N LEU A 72 6.70 10.51 28.17
CA LEU A 72 6.09 9.20 28.01
C LEU A 72 6.57 8.20 29.07
N GLU A 73 7.88 8.20 29.37
CA GLU A 73 8.48 7.37 30.40
C GLU A 73 7.89 7.69 31.79
N ASN A 74 7.77 8.98 32.12
CA ASN A 74 7.19 9.43 33.39
C ASN A 74 5.70 9.06 33.50
N PHE A 75 4.96 9.07 32.40
CA PHE A 75 3.57 8.62 32.37
C PHE A 75 3.46 7.10 32.56
N LEU A 76 4.23 6.33 31.79
CA LEU A 76 4.20 4.86 31.82
C LEU A 76 4.65 4.28 33.17
N LYS A 77 5.63 4.92 33.85
CA LYS A 77 6.06 4.53 35.21
C LYS A 77 4.95 4.57 36.25
N LYS A 78 3.89 5.37 36.03
CA LYS A 78 2.75 5.45 36.97
C LYS A 78 1.79 4.27 36.84
N ILE A 79 1.82 3.56 35.71
CA ILE A 79 0.82 2.53 35.36
C ILE A 79 1.47 1.13 35.31
N PHE A 80 2.70 1.04 34.83
CA PHE A 80 3.37 -0.23 34.53
C PHE A 80 4.66 -0.43 35.35
N PRO A 81 5.07 -1.69 35.59
CA PRO A 81 6.34 -2.00 36.24
C PRO A 81 7.53 -1.56 35.38
N LEU A 82 8.62 -1.16 36.04
CA LEU A 82 9.80 -0.54 35.44
C LEU A 82 10.38 -1.31 34.24
N LYS A 83 10.38 -2.65 34.30
CA LYS A 83 10.89 -3.51 33.21
C LYS A 83 10.08 -3.34 31.91
N LEU A 84 8.76 -3.23 32.01
CA LEU A 84 7.89 -3.02 30.85
C LEU A 84 8.07 -1.62 30.28
N VAL A 85 8.16 -0.61 31.15
CA VAL A 85 8.37 0.79 30.72
C VAL A 85 9.67 0.92 29.93
N ASN A 86 10.77 0.35 30.44
CA ASN A 86 12.06 0.38 29.75
C ASN A 86 12.01 -0.32 28.38
N TYR A 87 11.24 -1.40 28.26
CA TYR A 87 11.03 -2.09 26.99
C TYR A 87 10.27 -1.20 25.99
N PHE A 88 9.17 -0.58 26.41
CA PHE A 88 8.38 0.32 25.56
C PHE A 88 9.18 1.54 25.09
N ILE A 89 9.90 2.20 25.99
CA ILE A 89 10.73 3.36 25.64
C ILE A 89 11.84 2.97 24.66
N LYS A 90 12.50 1.83 24.88
CA LYS A 90 13.51 1.33 23.94
C LYS A 90 12.92 1.06 22.55
N TYR A 91 11.71 0.50 22.49
CA TYR A 91 11.02 0.25 21.22
C TYR A 91 10.67 1.56 20.50
N ILE A 92 10.17 2.56 21.23
CA ILE A 92 9.82 3.87 20.65
C ILE A 92 11.05 4.59 20.10
N ILE A 93 12.18 4.57 20.82
CA ILE A 93 13.45 5.15 20.35
C ILE A 93 13.92 4.46 19.06
N LEU A 94 13.86 3.13 19.01
CA LEU A 94 14.20 2.37 17.80
C LEU A 94 13.26 2.72 16.64
N PHE A 95 11.97 2.77 16.90
CA PHE A 95 10.95 3.07 15.90
C PHE A 95 11.12 4.48 15.32
N LYS A 96 11.40 5.50 16.15
CA LYS A 96 11.74 6.85 15.70
C LYS A 96 12.93 6.89 14.74
N LYS A 97 13.98 6.11 15.04
CA LYS A 97 15.19 6.07 14.20
C LYS A 97 14.89 5.50 12.82
N LEU A 98 14.04 4.48 12.73
CA LEU A 98 13.59 3.88 11.47
C LEU A 98 12.64 4.81 10.70
N ASN A 99 11.75 5.51 11.41
CA ASN A 99 10.75 6.38 10.81
C ASN A 99 11.32 7.52 9.98
N LYS A 100 12.53 8.00 10.30
CA LYS A 100 13.19 9.06 9.52
C LYS A 100 13.34 8.67 8.04
N PHE A 101 13.65 7.41 7.75
CA PHE A 101 13.77 6.92 6.38
C PHE A 101 12.42 6.50 5.79
N ASN A 102 11.55 5.90 6.61
CA ASN A 102 10.22 5.47 6.16
C ASN A 102 9.35 6.64 5.69
N ILE A 103 9.41 7.80 6.34
CA ILE A 103 8.61 8.97 5.92
C ILE A 103 8.99 9.41 4.51
N LEU A 104 10.29 9.45 4.18
CA LEU A 104 10.73 9.82 2.85
C LEU A 104 10.22 8.83 1.79
N ALA A 105 10.31 7.53 2.08
CA ALA A 105 9.79 6.49 1.20
C ALA A 105 8.27 6.59 1.00
N LEU A 106 7.52 6.84 2.08
CA LEU A 106 6.07 7.03 2.03
C LEU A 106 5.66 8.29 1.25
N LEU A 107 6.43 9.38 1.36
CA LEU A 107 6.21 10.60 0.56
C LEU A 107 6.44 10.34 -0.93
N ILE A 108 7.48 9.59 -1.29
CA ILE A 108 7.74 9.20 -2.68
C ILE A 108 6.57 8.34 -3.19
N LEU A 109 6.11 7.37 -2.39
CA LEU A 109 4.99 6.51 -2.75
C LEU A 109 3.68 7.32 -2.93
N LEU A 110 3.44 8.32 -2.08
CA LEU A 110 2.31 9.24 -2.20
C LEU A 110 2.38 10.05 -3.50
N LEU A 111 3.56 10.57 -3.87
CA LEU A 111 3.76 11.29 -5.13
C LEU A 111 3.49 10.40 -6.34
N ILE A 112 3.96 9.15 -6.32
CA ILE A 112 3.70 8.17 -7.39
C ILE A 112 2.19 7.91 -7.49
N SER A 113 1.52 7.66 -6.37
CA SER A 113 0.06 7.42 -6.34
C SER A 113 -0.71 8.62 -6.90
N ASN A 114 -0.31 9.84 -6.53
CA ASN A 114 -0.91 11.07 -7.03
C ASN A 114 -0.69 11.25 -8.53
N TRP A 115 0.52 10.98 -9.02
CA TRP A 115 0.84 11.03 -10.45
C TRP A 115 -0.06 10.10 -11.26
N TYR A 116 -0.20 8.84 -10.85
CA TYR A 116 -1.07 7.88 -11.54
C TYR A 116 -2.54 8.31 -11.49
N THR A 117 -3.01 8.82 -10.36
CA THR A 117 -4.38 9.31 -10.21
C THR A 117 -4.65 10.45 -11.20
N TYR A 118 -3.73 11.42 -11.28
CA TYR A 118 -3.81 12.51 -12.25
C TYR A 118 -3.79 12.01 -13.70
N TYR A 119 -2.89 11.07 -14.02
CA TYR A 119 -2.80 10.48 -15.36
C TYR A 119 -4.13 9.83 -15.79
N TYR A 120 -4.72 8.99 -14.93
CA TYR A 120 -5.99 8.33 -15.25
C TYR A 120 -7.17 9.29 -15.27
N LEU A 121 -7.23 10.28 -14.36
CA LEU A 121 -8.24 11.34 -14.41
C LEU A 121 -8.16 12.13 -15.71
N ASN A 122 -6.95 12.54 -16.13
CA ASN A 122 -6.75 13.27 -17.37
C ASN A 122 -7.18 12.42 -18.58
N PHE A 123 -6.88 11.12 -18.57
CA PHE A 123 -7.38 10.20 -19.59
C PHE A 123 -8.91 10.17 -19.65
N VAL A 124 -9.60 10.08 -18.50
CA VAL A 124 -11.07 10.12 -18.44
C VAL A 124 -11.61 11.43 -18.99
N VAL A 125 -11.04 12.57 -18.57
CA VAL A 125 -11.50 13.89 -19.01
C VAL A 125 -11.35 14.08 -20.52
N LEU A 126 -10.22 13.65 -21.09
CA LEU A 126 -9.97 13.78 -22.52
C LEU A 126 -10.87 12.89 -23.38
N ASN A 127 -11.30 11.73 -22.85
CA ASN A 127 -12.09 10.76 -23.59
C ASN A 127 -13.56 10.69 -23.11
N ILE A 128 -14.00 11.68 -22.33
CA ILE A 128 -15.32 11.63 -21.67
C ILE A 128 -16.46 11.56 -22.68
N ASP A 129 -16.34 12.25 -23.81
CA ASP A 129 -17.34 12.23 -24.89
C ASP A 129 -17.47 10.84 -25.52
N GLU A 130 -16.36 10.13 -25.68
CA GLU A 130 -16.34 8.79 -26.27
C GLU A 130 -16.86 7.75 -25.28
N ILE A 131 -16.48 7.87 -24.01
CA ILE A 131 -17.02 7.05 -22.90
C ILE A 131 -18.54 7.26 -22.81
N VAL A 132 -19.02 8.49 -22.77
CA VAL A 132 -20.46 8.77 -22.70
C VAL A 132 -21.19 8.25 -23.94
N ARG A 133 -20.61 8.40 -25.14
CA ARG A 133 -21.20 7.84 -26.37
C ARG A 133 -21.27 6.32 -26.36
N LEU A 134 -20.24 5.63 -25.88
CA LEU A 134 -20.21 4.17 -25.82
C LEU A 134 -21.25 3.60 -24.83
N TYR A 135 -21.56 4.32 -23.76
CA TYR A 135 -22.40 3.80 -22.67
C TYR A 135 -23.81 4.41 -22.56
N PHE A 136 -24.05 5.61 -23.12
CA PHE A 136 -25.36 6.29 -23.05
C PHE A 136 -26.03 6.46 -24.41
N LYS A 137 -25.36 6.13 -25.52
CA LYS A 137 -25.97 6.21 -26.85
C LYS A 137 -26.53 4.85 -27.25
N ASN A 138 -27.76 4.59 -26.79
CA ASN A 138 -28.74 3.84 -27.57
C ASN A 138 -29.46 4.82 -28.50
#